data_AF-A0A705V894-F1
#
_entry.id   AF-A0A705V894-F1
#
_cell.length_a   1.000
_cell.length_b   1.000
_cell.length_c   1.000
_cell.angle_alpha   90.00
_cell.angle_beta   90.00
_cell.angle_gamma   90.00
#
_symmetry.space_group_name_H-M   'P 1'
#
loop_
_entity.id
_entity.type
_entity.pdbx_description
1 polymer ?
#
loop_
_entity_poly.entity_id
_entity_poly.type
_entity_poly.pdbx_seq_one_letter_code
_entity_poly.pdbx_strand_id
1 'polypeptide(L)' 'VLEFYNSGKLPLALRPGMLIGALSFEPLSGPAARPYNRRQDAKYRDQQGAVASRIDKD' A
#
# COMPACT_ATOMS: atom_id res chain seq x y z
N VAL A 1 1.91 2.00 -0.83
CA VAL A 1 2.89 1.51 -1.83
C VAL A 1 2.13 0.81 -2.96
N LEU A 2 2.66 0.80 -4.19
CA LEU A 2 2.10 0.03 -5.30
C LEU A 2 3.15 -1.00 -5.75
N GLU A 3 2.70 -2.18 -6.14
CA GLU A 3 3.54 -3.25 -6.68
C GLU A 3 3.17 -3.43 -8.15
N PHE A 4 4.06 -3.02 -9.05
CA PHE A 4 3.84 -3.17 -10.50
C PHE A 4 4.48 -4.45 -11.02
N TYR A 5 3.68 -5.24 -11.73
CA TYR A 5 4.14 -6.39 -12.50
C TYR A 5 3.54 -6.32 -13.90
N ASN A 6 4.40 -6.37 -14.92
CA ASN A 6 3.97 -6.43 -16.31
C ASN A 6 3.99 -7.88 -16.79
N SER A 7 2.82 -8.50 -16.90
CA SER A 7 2.65 -9.84 -17.47
C SER A 7 2.61 -9.86 -19.01
N GLY A 8 2.63 -8.69 -19.65
CA GLY A 8 2.65 -8.55 -21.10
C GLY A 8 4.05 -8.69 -21.70
N LYS A 9 4.11 -8.73 -23.04
CA LYS A 9 5.38 -8.88 -23.79
C LYS A 9 6.06 -7.55 -24.15
N LEU A 10 5.36 -6.43 -23.98
CA LEU A 10 5.85 -5.10 -24.35
C LEU A 10 6.13 -4.26 -23.10
N PRO A 11 7.24 -3.50 -23.06
CA PRO A 11 7.49 -2.52 -22.01
C PRO A 11 6.40 -1.44 -21.97
N LEU A 12 6.05 -0.98 -20.76
CA LEU A 12 5.05 0.05 -20.54
C LEU A 12 5.71 1.27 -19.89
N ALA A 13 5.56 2.44 -20.52
CA ALA A 13 6.04 3.69 -19.95
C ALA A 13 5.04 4.22 -18.91
N LEU A 14 5.48 4.28 -17.65
CA LEU A 14 4.72 4.91 -16.57
C LEU A 14 5.16 6.37 -16.41
N ARG A 15 4.20 7.27 -16.17
CA ARG A 15 4.47 8.71 -15.99
C ARG A 15 3.91 9.18 -14.65
N PRO A 16 4.63 10.06 -13.94
CA PRO A 16 4.08 10.70 -12.74
C PRO A 16 2.74 11.38 -13.04
N GLY A 17 1.77 11.22 -12.14
CA GLY A 17 0.44 11.85 -12.24
C GLY A 17 -0.58 11.12 -13.13
N MET A 18 -0.23 10.01 -13.77
CA MET A 18 -1.21 9.23 -14.53
C MET A 18 -2.22 8.53 -13.61
N LEU A 19 -3.45 8.33 -14.09
CA LEU A 19 -4.42 7.46 -13.44
C LEU A 19 -3.87 6.03 -13.44
N ILE A 20 -3.72 5.44 -12.25
CA ILE A 20 -3.01 4.16 -12.09
C ILE A 20 -3.77 3.14 -11.23
N GLY A 21 -4.92 3.54 -10.69
CA GLY A 21 -5.77 2.69 -9.86
C GLY A 21 -6.98 3.46 -9.34
N ALA A 22 -7.86 2.75 -8.64
CA ALA A 22 -9.02 3.30 -7.95
C ALA A 22 -9.09 2.70 -6.55
N LEU A 23 -9.72 3.41 -5.62
CA LEU A 23 -9.97 2.93 -4.26
C LEU A 23 -11.47 2.72 -4.06
N SER A 24 -11.83 1.56 -3.52
CA SER A 24 -13.14 1.29 -2.96
C SER A 24 -13.02 1.18 -1.43
N PHE A 25 -14.11 1.51 -0.73
CA PHE A 25 -14.17 1.46 0.73
C PHE A 25 -15.30 0.53 1.14
N GLU A 26 -15.04 -0.29 2.15
CA GLU A 26 -16.03 -1.19 2.75
C GLU A 26 -16.15 -0.90 4.26
N PRO A 27 -17.37 -0.69 4.79
CA PRO A 27 -17.56 -0.54 6.22
C PRO A 27 -17.19 -1.82 6.98
N LEU A 28 -16.45 -1.67 8.08
CA LEU A 28 -16.30 -2.75 9.05
C LEU A 28 -17.61 -2.92 9.83
N SER A 29 -17.81 -4.10 10.42
CA SER A 29 -18.96 -4.36 11.31
C SER A 29 -19.01 -3.47 12.56
N GLY A 30 -17.89 -2.82 12.90
CA GLY A 30 -17.77 -1.84 13.98
C GLY A 30 -16.36 -1.26 14.05
N PRO A 31 -16.08 -0.40 15.05
CA PRO A 31 -14.74 0.18 15.22
C PRO A 31 -13.69 -0.90 15.47
N ALA A 32 -12.55 -0.82 14.78
CA ALA A 32 -11.43 -1.73 15.01
C ALA A 32 -10.84 -1.52 16.41
N ALA A 33 -10.72 -2.58 17.21
CA ALA A 33 -10.14 -2.52 18.56
C ALA A 33 -8.66 -2.09 18.56
N ARG A 34 -7.91 -2.49 17.52
CA ARG A 34 -6.48 -2.17 17.31
C ARG A 34 -6.29 -1.57 15.91
N PRO A 35 -6.67 -0.30 15.69
CA PRO A 35 -6.50 0.34 14.39
C PRO A 35 -5.01 0.50 14.06
N TYR A 36 -4.67 0.53 12.77
CA TYR A 36 -3.28 0.48 12.31
C TYR A 36 -2.38 1.55 12.94
N ASN A 37 -2.90 2.76 13.16
CA ASN A 37 -2.16 3.89 13.74
C ASN A 37 -1.78 3.70 15.23
N ARG A 38 -2.44 2.78 15.96
CA ARG A 38 -2.19 2.51 17.39
C ARG A 38 -1.44 1.21 17.66
N ARG A 39 -1.20 0.40 16.62
CA ARG A 39 -0.46 -0.85 16.75
C ARG A 39 1.03 -0.55 16.99
N GLN A 40 1.61 -1.15 18.03
CA GLN A 40 3.04 -1.01 18.34
C GLN A 40 3.93 -1.66 17.28
N ASP A 41 3.43 -2.71 16.64
CA ASP A 41 4.06 -3.49 15.59
C ASP A 41 3.70 -2.99 14.17
N ALA A 42 3.12 -1.79 14.04
CA ALA A 42 2.77 -1.22 12.74
C ALA A 42 4.02 -0.85 11.93
N LYS A 43 4.37 -1.70 10.96
CA LYS A 43 5.60 -1.56 10.17
C LYS A 43 5.67 -0.31 9.30
N TYR A 44 4.56 0.24 8.85
CA TYR A 44 4.53 1.27 7.80
C TYR A 44 3.71 2.51 8.17
N ARG A 45 3.56 2.81 9.46
CA ARG A 45 2.92 4.06 9.89
C ARG A 45 3.71 5.27 9.34
N ASP A 46 2.99 6.30 8.88
CA ASP A 46 3.55 7.57 8.40
C ASP A 46 4.47 7.44 7.15
N GLN A 47 4.23 6.43 6.30
CA GLN A 47 4.98 6.21 5.06
C GLN A 47 4.75 7.31 4.01
N GLN A 48 5.83 7.95 3.54
CA GLN A 48 5.79 9.07 2.57
C GLN A 48 6.25 8.69 1.13
N GLY A 49 6.60 7.43 0.87
CA GLY A 49 7.15 7.02 -0.43
C GLY A 49 7.15 5.52 -0.67
N ALA A 50 7.92 5.06 -1.66
CA ALA A 50 8.12 3.64 -1.97
C ALA A 50 9.16 3.04 -1.01
N VAL A 51 8.72 2.75 0.21
CA VAL A 51 9.58 2.14 1.26
C VAL A 51 9.71 0.65 0.99
N ALA A 52 10.94 0.12 1.12
CA ALA A 52 11.22 -1.31 0.98
C ALA A 52 10.54 -2.13 2.10
N SER A 53 10.43 -3.45 1.88
CA SER A 53 9.87 -4.38 2.85
C SER A 53 10.61 -4.29 4.20
N ARG A 54 9.85 -4.36 5.29
CA ARG A 54 10.32 -4.45 6.69
C ARG A 54 10.00 -5.82 7.30
N ILE A 55 10.07 -6.87 6.49
CA ILE A 55 9.81 -8.25 6.94
C ILE A 55 10.79 -8.67 8.05
N ASP A 56 11.97 -8.07 8.10
CA ASP A 56 12.95 -8.22 9.18
C ASP A 56 12.47 -7.74 10.57
N LYS A 57 11.31 -7.07 10.65
CA LYS A 57 10.66 -6.62 11.88
C LYS A 57 9.52 -7.54 12.36
N ASP A 58 9.36 -8.71 11.74
CA ASP A 58 8.49 -9.77 12.28
C ASP A 58 9.17 -10.54 13.42
#